data_AF-A0A519RHI1-F1
#
_entry.id   AF-A0A519RHI1-F1
#
_cell.length_a   1.000
_cell.length_b   1.000
_cell.length_c   1.000
_cell.angle_alpha   90.00
_cell.angle_beta   90.00
_cell.angle_gamma   90.00
#
_symmetry.space_group_name_H-M   'P 1'
#
loop_
_entity.id
_entity.type
_entity.pdbx_description
1 polymer ?
#
loop_
_entity_poly.entity_id
_entity_poly.type
_entity_poly.pdbx_seq_one_letter_code
_entity_poly.pdbx_strand_id
1 'polypeptide(L)'
;MAGLQISDSRQLLLCSNPDHSIGRVINGSKKSHIVYTISGLLHKDYSTTTHLSIRLLHAELPHSLYVFTEDNNLLRIITATDTYDVEITEGNYNGESLINFLNTWFNTNAPSLGMVSSLSSIDGKVTMTASLAFSISANSTCGNQMGFDSDLSSVYDSSLAKYVAICPYLLDLSGVFYLLNLF
;
A
#
# COMPACT_ATOMS: atom_id res chain seq x y z
N MET A 1 -35.26 -8.46 41.93
CA MET A 1 -33.89 -8.32 42.44
C MET A 1 -33.17 -7.30 41.59
N ALA A 2 -32.66 -6.22 42.19
CA ALA A 2 -31.80 -5.28 41.48
C ALA A 2 -30.42 -5.93 41.36
N GLY A 3 -29.97 -6.24 40.14
CA GLY A 3 -28.61 -6.72 39.91
C GLY A 3 -27.62 -5.59 40.12
N LEU A 4 -26.57 -5.83 40.89
CA LEU A 4 -25.45 -4.89 41.02
C LEU A 4 -24.66 -4.92 39.71
N GLN A 5 -24.60 -3.80 38.99
CA GLN A 5 -23.76 -3.66 37.80
C GLN A 5 -22.43 -3.00 38.20
N ILE A 6 -21.33 -3.71 37.98
CA ILE A 6 -19.97 -3.19 38.16
C ILE A 6 -19.40 -2.94 36.77
N SER A 7 -18.99 -1.69 36.50
CA SER A 7 -18.33 -1.29 35.25
C SER A 7 -16.87 -0.94 35.53
N ASP A 8 -15.95 -1.57 34.80
CA ASP A 8 -14.52 -1.22 34.76
C ASP A 8 -14.15 -0.75 33.34
N SER A 9 -13.27 0.24 33.24
CA SER A 9 -12.79 0.78 31.97
C SER A 9 -11.27 0.81 31.97
N ARG A 10 -10.65 0.16 30.99
CA ARG A 10 -9.19 0.10 30.86
C ARG A 10 -8.77 0.61 29.50
N GLN A 11 -7.69 1.40 29.48
CA GLN A 11 -6.98 1.75 28.26
C GLN A 11 -5.81 0.78 28.08
N LEU A 12 -5.70 0.21 26.87
CA LEU A 12 -4.64 -0.73 26.52
C LEU A 12 -3.86 -0.16 25.35
N LEU A 13 -2.53 -0.06 25.51
CA LEU A 13 -1.63 0.30 24.42
C LEU A 13 -1.05 -0.98 23.82
N LEU A 14 -1.46 -1.31 22.61
CA LEU A 14 -0.98 -2.48 21.88
C LEU A 14 -0.04 -2.01 20.76
N CYS A 15 1.20 -2.47 20.75
CA CYS A 15 2.23 -2.00 19.83
C CYS A 15 2.74 -3.11 18.91
N SER A 16 3.16 -2.75 17.69
CA SER A 16 3.66 -3.69 16.69
C SER A 16 4.92 -4.46 17.09
N ASN A 17 5.51 -4.13 18.24
CA ASN A 17 6.63 -4.82 18.85
C ASN A 17 6.27 -5.23 20.29
N PRO A 18 5.34 -6.18 20.47
CA PRO A 18 4.87 -6.55 21.80
C PRO A 18 5.98 -7.21 22.62
N ASP A 19 5.87 -7.11 23.94
CA ASP A 19 6.55 -8.04 24.82
C ASP A 19 6.06 -9.47 24.51
N HIS A 20 7.00 -10.40 24.38
CA HIS A 20 6.75 -11.79 23.97
C HIS A 20 5.80 -12.54 24.92
N SER A 21 5.64 -12.06 26.17
CA SER A 21 4.72 -12.62 27.17
C SER A 21 3.25 -12.23 26.96
N ILE A 22 2.98 -11.15 26.21
CA ILE A 22 1.64 -10.59 26.02
C ILE A 22 1.24 -10.44 24.55
N GLY A 23 2.15 -10.62 23.60
CA GLY A 23 1.82 -10.60 22.18
C GLY A 23 2.78 -11.39 21.31
N ARG A 24 2.27 -11.90 20.18
CA ARG A 24 3.02 -12.67 19.21
C ARG A 24 2.70 -12.20 17.79
N VAL A 25 3.75 -11.85 17.05
CA VAL A 25 3.66 -11.57 15.61
C VAL A 25 3.54 -12.89 14.85
N ILE A 26 2.55 -13.00 13.97
CA ILE A 26 2.23 -14.24 13.25
C ILE A 26 2.81 -14.22 11.82
N ASN A 27 3.01 -13.04 11.23
CA ASN A 27 3.51 -12.90 9.86
C ASN A 27 4.99 -12.51 9.76
N GLY A 28 5.82 -13.07 10.65
CA GLY A 28 7.28 -12.89 10.61
C GLY A 28 7.70 -11.43 10.85
N SER A 29 8.50 -10.88 9.93
CA SER A 29 9.03 -9.51 10.04
C SER A 29 8.04 -8.42 9.64
N LYS A 30 6.94 -8.76 8.95
CA LYS A 30 5.98 -7.79 8.41
C LYS A 30 5.11 -7.12 9.49
N LYS A 31 5.10 -7.64 10.74
CA LYS A 31 4.50 -7.05 11.97
C LYS A 31 3.05 -6.53 11.87
N SER A 32 2.33 -6.84 10.78
CA SER A 32 0.96 -6.40 10.54
C SER A 32 -0.09 -7.42 11.02
N HIS A 33 0.31 -8.62 11.43
CA HIS A 33 -0.57 -9.62 12.02
C HIS A 33 -0.05 -10.02 13.40
N ILE A 34 -0.72 -9.54 14.46
CA ILE A 34 -0.30 -9.75 15.86
C ILE A 34 -1.49 -10.20 16.69
N VAL A 35 -1.27 -11.21 17.53
CA VAL A 35 -2.23 -11.65 18.55
C VAL A 35 -1.72 -11.24 19.92
N TYR A 36 -2.60 -10.63 20.72
CA TYR A 36 -2.31 -10.22 22.10
C TYR A 36 -3.10 -11.04 23.10
N THR A 37 -2.47 -11.35 24.25
CA THR A 37 -3.12 -11.95 25.41
C THR A 37 -3.19 -10.91 26.52
N ILE A 38 -4.40 -10.46 26.86
CA ILE A 38 -4.62 -9.48 27.92
C ILE A 38 -5.05 -10.21 29.20
N SER A 39 -4.09 -10.44 30.08
CA SER A 39 -4.33 -11.12 31.35
C SER A 39 -5.25 -10.30 32.26
N GLY A 40 -6.21 -10.97 32.90
CA GLY A 40 -7.10 -10.34 33.87
C GLY A 40 -8.03 -9.27 33.27
N LEU A 41 -8.27 -9.31 31.94
CA LEU A 41 -9.26 -8.45 31.28
C LEU A 41 -10.65 -8.67 31.88
N LEU A 42 -10.95 -9.92 32.21
CA LEU A 42 -12.20 -10.33 32.85
C LEU A 42 -11.88 -11.00 34.18
N HIS A 43 -12.54 -10.55 35.23
CA HIS A 43 -12.58 -11.24 36.50
C HIS A 43 -14.01 -11.70 36.74
N LYS A 44 -14.21 -13.02 36.79
CA LYS A 44 -15.51 -13.63 37.05
C LYS A 44 -15.49 -14.26 38.44
N ASP A 45 -16.43 -13.87 39.29
CA ASP A 45 -16.79 -14.70 40.43
C ASP A 45 -17.81 -15.74 39.96
N TYR A 46 -17.40 -17.01 39.98
CA TYR A 46 -18.21 -18.13 39.52
C TYR A 46 -19.51 -18.33 40.30
N SER A 47 -19.60 -17.78 41.51
CA SER A 47 -20.77 -17.93 42.38
C SER A 47 -21.82 -16.82 42.21
N THR A 48 -21.42 -15.64 41.74
CA THR A 48 -22.30 -14.44 41.71
C THR A 48 -22.46 -13.80 40.33
N THR A 49 -21.53 -14.06 39.40
CA THR A 49 -21.54 -13.42 38.08
C THR A 49 -22.40 -14.23 37.10
N THR A 50 -23.58 -13.71 36.75
CA THR A 50 -24.51 -14.35 35.79
C THR A 50 -24.26 -13.96 34.34
N HIS A 51 -23.83 -12.72 34.10
CA HIS A 51 -23.59 -12.17 32.77
C HIS A 51 -22.33 -11.31 32.79
N LEU A 52 -21.59 -11.34 31.70
CA LEU A 52 -20.38 -10.55 31.54
C LEU A 52 -20.31 -10.07 30.09
N SER A 53 -20.12 -8.77 29.91
CA SER A 53 -20.10 -8.12 28.60
C SER A 53 -18.84 -7.27 28.49
N ILE A 54 -18.11 -7.43 27.38
CA ILE A 54 -17.03 -6.51 26.99
C ILE A 54 -17.60 -5.56 25.95
N ARG A 55 -17.31 -4.27 26.09
CA ARG A 55 -17.57 -3.28 25.06
C ARG A 55 -16.27 -2.55 24.73
N LEU A 56 -15.92 -2.53 23.45
CA LEU A 56 -14.87 -1.64 22.95
C LEU A 56 -15.49 -0.25 22.78
N LEU A 57 -15.02 0.71 23.57
CA LEU A 57 -15.51 2.09 23.49
C LEU A 57 -14.81 2.86 22.37
N HIS A 58 -13.51 2.62 22.21
CA HIS A 58 -12.64 3.32 21.27
C HIS A 58 -11.44 2.43 20.96
N ALA A 59 -11.00 2.43 19.71
CA ALA A 59 -9.75 1.80 19.29
C ALA A 59 -9.04 2.68 18.28
N GLU A 60 -7.76 2.96 18.55
CA GLU A 60 -6.86 3.59 17.60
C GLU A 60 -5.94 2.50 17.07
N LEU A 61 -6.19 2.11 15.84
CA LEU A 61 -5.36 1.14 15.14
C LEU A 61 -4.44 1.94 14.21
N PRO A 62 -3.16 2.14 14.56
CA PRO A 62 -2.21 2.72 13.62
C PRO A 62 -2.07 1.76 12.44
N HIS A 63 -2.70 2.13 11.33
CA HIS A 63 -2.65 1.34 10.12
C HIS A 63 -1.48 1.84 9.28
N SER A 64 -0.46 0.99 9.13
CA SER A 64 0.56 1.20 8.11
C SER A 64 0.34 0.14 7.05
N LEU A 65 -0.44 0.48 6.03
CA LEU A 65 -0.39 -0.27 4.78
C LEU A 65 0.66 0.37 3.90
N TYR A 66 1.48 -0.48 3.31
CA TYR A 66 2.33 -0.04 2.22
C TYR A 66 1.46 0.46 1.08
N VAL A 67 1.86 1.58 0.47
CA VAL A 67 1.22 2.11 -0.73
C VAL A 67 1.30 1.08 -1.86
N PHE A 68 2.43 0.38 -1.94
CA PHE A 68 2.63 -0.79 -2.80
C PHE A 68 2.68 -2.08 -1.96
N THR A 69 1.81 -3.03 -2.28
CA THR A 69 1.69 -4.37 -1.72
C THR A 69 1.89 -5.42 -2.81
N GLU A 70 1.95 -6.70 -2.45
CA GLU A 70 2.02 -7.81 -3.42
C GLU A 70 0.84 -7.85 -4.42
N ASP A 71 -0.28 -7.21 -4.10
CA ASP A 71 -1.48 -7.20 -4.93
C ASP A 71 -1.50 -6.05 -5.96
N ASN A 72 -0.72 -4.98 -5.74
CA ASN A 72 -0.81 -3.73 -6.51
C ASN A 72 0.55 -3.17 -6.96
N ASN A 73 1.57 -4.01 -7.06
CA ASN A 73 2.95 -3.60 -7.34
C ASN A 73 3.48 -3.89 -8.75
N LEU A 74 2.66 -4.40 -9.66
CA LEU A 74 3.12 -4.73 -11.02
C LEU A 74 2.87 -3.58 -11.98
N LEU A 75 3.93 -3.05 -12.58
CA LEU A 75 3.88 -2.18 -13.76
C LEU A 75 4.37 -2.98 -14.98
N ARG A 76 3.51 -3.14 -15.99
CA ARG A 76 3.84 -3.86 -17.23
C ARG A 76 3.97 -2.89 -18.40
N ILE A 77 5.15 -2.86 -19.02
CA ILE A 77 5.45 -2.08 -20.22
C ILE A 77 5.58 -3.01 -21.41
N ILE A 78 4.87 -2.71 -22.51
CA ILE A 78 4.90 -3.49 -23.74
C ILE A 78 5.50 -2.65 -24.85
N THR A 79 6.48 -3.22 -25.54
CA THR A 79 7.07 -2.69 -26.78
C THR A 79 6.71 -3.62 -27.95
N ALA A 80 7.18 -3.30 -29.17
CA ALA A 80 6.92 -4.16 -30.32
C ALA A 80 7.58 -5.56 -30.21
N THR A 81 8.68 -5.68 -29.47
CA THR A 81 9.51 -6.89 -29.38
C THR A 81 9.47 -7.54 -28.01
N ASP A 82 9.32 -6.75 -26.95
CA ASP A 82 9.53 -7.19 -25.57
C ASP A 82 8.42 -6.70 -24.62
N THR A 83 8.19 -7.48 -23.57
CA THR A 83 7.38 -7.11 -22.41
C THR A 83 8.28 -6.99 -21.19
N TYR A 84 8.19 -5.87 -20.47
CA TYR A 84 8.95 -5.58 -19.26
C TYR A 84 8.01 -5.53 -18.07
N ASP A 85 8.20 -6.46 -17.13
CA ASP A 85 7.45 -6.53 -15.88
C ASP A 85 8.28 -5.93 -14.75
N VAL A 86 7.84 -4.78 -14.24
CA VAL A 86 8.45 -4.08 -13.13
C VAL A 86 7.67 -4.37 -11.86
N GLU A 87 8.21 -5.23 -11.01
CA GLU A 87 7.70 -5.44 -9.65
C GLU A 87 8.23 -4.34 -8.73
N ILE A 88 7.37 -3.41 -8.37
CA ILE A 88 7.67 -2.36 -7.39
C ILE A 88 7.83 -3.03 -6.02
N THR A 89 8.92 -2.73 -5.31
CA THR A 89 9.13 -3.32 -3.99
C THR A 89 8.02 -2.89 -3.04
N GLU A 90 7.52 -3.80 -2.21
CA GLU A 90 6.53 -3.46 -1.18
C GLU A 90 7.07 -2.35 -0.27
N GLY A 91 6.29 -1.28 -0.09
CA GLY A 91 6.75 -0.16 0.72
C GLY A 91 5.89 1.10 0.63
N ASN A 92 6.27 2.07 1.46
CA ASN A 92 5.76 3.43 1.39
C ASN A 92 6.70 4.27 0.54
N TYR A 93 6.14 4.90 -0.49
CA TYR A 93 6.86 5.78 -1.39
C TYR A 93 6.28 7.19 -1.30
N ASN A 94 7.15 8.18 -1.49
CA ASN A 94 6.75 9.48 -2.00
C ASN A 94 7.07 9.55 -3.51
N GLY A 95 6.59 10.61 -4.18
CA GLY A 95 6.78 10.76 -5.62
C GLY A 95 8.25 10.67 -6.07
N GLU A 96 9.16 11.29 -5.34
CA GLU A 96 10.60 11.25 -5.65
C GLU A 96 11.18 9.83 -5.52
N SER A 97 10.91 9.15 -4.40
CA SER A 97 11.39 7.78 -4.16
C SER A 97 10.86 6.77 -5.17
N LEU A 98 9.61 6.93 -5.63
CA LEU A 98 9.00 6.06 -6.63
C LEU A 98 9.66 6.27 -8.00
N ILE A 99 9.81 7.52 -8.41
CA ILE A 99 10.45 7.86 -9.69
C ILE A 99 11.91 7.39 -9.71
N ASN A 100 12.64 7.57 -8.61
CA ASN A 100 14.01 7.08 -8.48
C ASN A 100 14.07 5.56 -8.60
N PHE A 101 13.16 4.83 -7.93
CA PHE A 101 13.05 3.38 -8.06
C PHE A 101 12.83 2.95 -9.52
N LEU A 102 11.85 3.53 -10.21
CA LEU A 102 11.54 3.20 -11.60
C LEU A 102 12.72 3.46 -12.53
N ASN A 103 13.36 4.62 -12.40
CA ASN A 103 14.51 4.99 -13.21
C ASN A 103 15.70 4.05 -12.97
N THR A 104 15.98 3.70 -11.71
CA THR A 104 17.02 2.71 -11.38
C THR A 104 16.71 1.34 -11.99
N TRP A 105 15.44 0.90 -11.91
CA TRP A 105 15.03 -0.38 -12.47
C TRP A 105 15.20 -0.41 -13.98
N PHE A 106 14.72 0.61 -14.71
CA PHE A 106 14.83 0.67 -16.17
C PHE A 106 16.28 0.79 -16.65
N ASN A 107 17.09 1.60 -15.98
CA ASN A 107 18.52 1.71 -16.32
C ASN A 107 19.28 0.39 -16.14
N THR A 108 18.86 -0.44 -15.17
CA THR A 108 19.52 -1.70 -14.87
C THR A 108 19.03 -2.84 -15.76
N ASN A 109 17.71 -2.96 -15.95
CA ASN A 109 17.08 -4.13 -16.56
C ASN A 109 16.65 -3.92 -18.02
N ALA A 110 16.43 -2.66 -18.44
CA ALA A 110 15.98 -2.31 -19.78
C ALA A 110 16.74 -1.09 -20.35
N PRO A 111 18.09 -1.08 -20.32
CA PRO A 111 18.87 0.09 -20.75
C PRO A 111 18.64 0.45 -22.24
N SER A 112 18.33 -0.54 -23.08
CA SER A 112 17.99 -0.35 -24.50
C SER A 112 16.69 0.40 -24.72
N LEU A 113 15.75 0.35 -23.77
CA LEU A 113 14.49 1.10 -23.85
C LEU A 113 14.72 2.61 -23.62
N GLY A 114 15.79 2.96 -22.88
CA GLY A 114 16.12 4.35 -22.55
C GLY A 114 15.00 5.05 -21.77
N MET A 115 14.25 4.28 -20.96
CA MET A 115 13.06 4.77 -20.28
C MET A 115 13.43 5.67 -19.10
N VAL A 116 12.80 6.84 -19.05
CA VAL A 116 12.93 7.82 -17.96
C VAL A 116 11.53 8.24 -17.52
N SER A 117 11.25 8.02 -16.24
CA SER A 117 10.05 8.49 -15.55
C SER A 117 10.33 9.81 -14.85
N SER A 118 9.34 10.71 -14.88
CA SER A 118 9.37 11.98 -14.15
C SER A 118 7.99 12.28 -13.55
N LEU A 119 7.98 13.09 -12.49
CA LEU A 119 6.77 13.60 -11.86
C LEU A 119 6.72 15.10 -12.07
N SER A 120 5.62 15.60 -12.62
CA SER A 120 5.40 17.02 -12.81
C SER A 120 5.01 17.70 -11.49
N SER A 121 5.69 18.80 -11.16
CA SER A 121 5.38 19.61 -9.98
C SER A 121 4.16 20.53 -10.16
N ILE A 122 3.68 20.68 -11.40
CA ILE A 122 2.57 21.56 -11.74
C ILE A 122 1.25 20.82 -11.63
N ASP A 123 1.17 19.66 -12.27
CA ASP A 123 -0.06 18.87 -12.37
C ASP A 123 0.04 17.52 -11.67
N GLY A 124 1.14 17.17 -11.00
CA GLY A 124 1.26 15.94 -10.21
C GLY A 124 1.19 14.64 -11.02
N LYS A 125 1.32 14.71 -12.35
CA LYS A 125 1.21 13.53 -13.23
C LYS A 125 2.56 12.89 -13.48
N VAL A 126 2.55 11.56 -13.60
CA VAL A 126 3.71 10.78 -14.01
C VAL A 126 3.83 10.82 -15.53
N THR A 127 5.02 11.19 -16.02
CA THR A 127 5.38 11.12 -17.43
C THR A 127 6.48 10.09 -17.61
N MET A 128 6.29 9.16 -18.55
CA MET A 128 7.32 8.22 -18.98
C MET A 128 7.77 8.60 -20.38
N THR A 129 9.09 8.65 -20.59
CA THR A 129 9.69 8.88 -21.91
C THR A 129 10.61 7.72 -22.25
N ALA A 130 10.68 7.31 -23.50
CA ALA A 130 11.55 6.23 -23.96
C ALA A 130 12.10 6.51 -25.37
N SER A 131 13.15 5.79 -25.75
CA SER A 131 13.73 5.87 -27.10
C SER A 131 12.93 5.06 -28.14
N LEU A 132 12.11 4.11 -27.69
CA LEU A 132 11.29 3.24 -28.53
C LEU A 132 9.80 3.42 -28.21
N ALA A 133 8.93 3.10 -29.16
CA ALA A 133 7.49 3.08 -28.93
C ALA A 133 7.14 2.02 -27.87
N PHE A 134 6.34 2.42 -26.90
CA PHE A 134 5.87 1.57 -25.82
C PHE A 134 4.41 1.85 -25.46
N SER A 135 3.82 0.96 -24.67
CA SER A 135 2.53 1.13 -24.01
C SER A 135 2.61 0.64 -22.57
N ILE A 136 1.90 1.31 -21.67
CA ILE A 136 1.63 0.80 -20.32
C ILE A 136 0.40 -0.10 -20.42
N SER A 137 0.53 -1.36 -20.00
CA SER A 137 -0.55 -2.33 -20.12
C SER A 137 -1.59 -2.15 -19.01
N ALA A 138 -2.86 -2.31 -19.35
CA ALA A 138 -3.98 -2.41 -18.41
C ALA A 138 -3.88 -3.62 -17.47
N ASN A 139 -3.01 -4.60 -17.78
CA ASN A 139 -2.69 -5.73 -16.89
C ASN A 139 -1.76 -5.33 -15.73
N SER A 140 -1.31 -4.08 -15.66
CA SER A 140 -0.59 -3.55 -14.50
C SER A 140 -1.51 -3.46 -13.29
N THR A 141 -1.03 -3.84 -12.11
CA THR A 141 -1.82 -3.78 -10.87
C THR A 141 -1.63 -2.46 -10.10
N CYS A 142 -0.65 -1.64 -10.51
CA CYS A 142 -0.33 -0.36 -9.89
C CYS A 142 -1.02 0.87 -10.52
N GLY A 143 -1.99 0.65 -11.42
CA GLY A 143 -2.62 1.73 -12.21
C GLY A 143 -3.20 2.84 -11.34
N ASN A 144 -3.90 2.48 -10.27
CA ASN A 144 -4.49 3.44 -9.33
C ASN A 144 -3.44 4.35 -8.69
N GLN A 145 -2.30 3.79 -8.29
CA GLN A 145 -1.22 4.56 -7.66
C GLN A 145 -0.51 5.46 -8.66
N MET A 146 -0.29 4.96 -9.87
CA MET A 146 0.48 5.64 -10.91
C MET A 146 -0.36 6.62 -11.75
N GLY A 147 -1.68 6.55 -11.65
CA GLY A 147 -2.61 7.47 -12.29
C GLY A 147 -3.06 7.05 -13.69
N PHE A 148 -3.26 5.75 -13.94
CA PHE A 148 -3.82 5.21 -15.19
C PHE A 148 -4.79 4.05 -14.92
N ASP A 149 -5.80 3.87 -15.78
CA ASP A 149 -6.88 2.88 -15.61
C ASP A 149 -7.04 1.92 -16.79
N SER A 150 -6.29 2.14 -17.87
CA SER A 150 -6.42 1.46 -19.16
C SER A 150 -5.09 1.47 -19.90
N ASP A 151 -5.02 0.74 -21.03
CA ASP A 151 -3.80 0.70 -21.85
C ASP A 151 -3.43 2.11 -22.31
N LEU A 152 -2.22 2.56 -21.95
CA LEU A 152 -1.72 3.89 -22.30
C LEU A 152 -0.57 3.76 -23.30
N SER A 153 -0.86 4.06 -24.56
CA SER A 153 0.16 4.09 -25.62
C SER A 153 0.96 5.40 -25.59
N SER A 154 2.26 5.29 -25.83
CA SER A 154 3.13 6.46 -26.01
C SER A 154 2.91 7.14 -27.36
N VAL A 155 3.12 8.45 -27.38
CA VAL A 155 3.08 9.31 -28.58
C VAL A 155 4.48 9.87 -28.82
N TYR A 156 4.92 9.89 -30.08
CA TYR A 156 6.23 10.46 -30.43
C TYR A 156 6.21 11.99 -30.32
N ASP A 157 7.08 12.54 -29.48
CA ASP A 157 7.32 13.97 -29.34
C ASP A 157 8.58 14.35 -30.10
N SER A 158 8.41 15.13 -31.18
CA SER A 158 9.51 15.57 -32.04
C SER A 158 10.46 16.58 -31.37
N SER A 159 10.00 17.31 -30.36
CA SER A 159 10.82 18.30 -29.65
C SER A 159 11.82 17.63 -28.71
N LEU A 160 11.41 16.51 -28.11
CA LEU A 160 12.25 15.69 -27.23
C LEU A 160 12.97 14.56 -27.97
N ALA A 161 12.57 14.27 -29.21
CA ALA A 161 12.98 13.10 -29.98
C ALA A 161 12.79 11.78 -29.21
N LYS A 162 11.63 11.65 -28.53
CA LYS A 162 11.29 10.51 -27.67
C LYS A 162 9.83 10.14 -27.79
N TYR A 163 9.51 8.91 -27.44
CA TYR A 163 8.14 8.46 -27.20
C TYR A 163 7.74 8.84 -25.78
N VAL A 164 6.57 9.45 -25.62
CA VAL A 164 6.09 10.02 -24.36
C VAL A 164 4.71 9.46 -24.02
N ALA A 165 4.55 8.97 -22.80
CA ALA A 165 3.27 8.61 -22.23
C ALA A 165 3.05 9.41 -20.94
N ILE A 166 1.93 10.12 -20.85
CA ILE A 166 1.56 10.91 -19.66
C ILE A 166 0.36 10.22 -19.02
N CYS A 167 0.50 9.82 -17.76
CA CYS A 167 -0.59 9.20 -17.01
C CYS A 167 -1.77 10.19 -16.93
N PRO A 168 -3.01 9.77 -17.21
CA PRO A 168 -4.15 10.68 -17.26
C PRO A 168 -4.48 11.32 -15.91
N TYR A 169 -4.25 10.61 -14.81
CA TYR A 169 -4.56 11.02 -13.45
C TYR A 169 -3.32 11.40 -12.63
N LEU A 170 -3.56 12.07 -11.51
CA LEU A 170 -2.53 12.44 -10.54
C LEU A 170 -1.89 11.18 -9.95
N LEU A 171 -0.60 11.28 -9.61
CA LEU A 171 0.04 10.25 -8.80
C LEU A 171 -0.64 10.19 -7.42
N ASP A 172 -1.16 9.02 -7.06
CA ASP A 172 -1.87 8.81 -5.80
C ASP A 172 -1.14 7.82 -4.90
N LEU A 173 -0.46 8.36 -3.90
CA LEU A 173 0.24 7.60 -2.87
C LEU A 173 -0.44 7.75 -1.50
N SER A 174 -1.72 8.13 -1.47
CA SER A 174 -2.47 8.38 -0.23
C SER A 174 -2.83 7.10 0.55
N GLY A 175 -2.57 5.93 -0.01
CA GLY A 175 -2.77 4.63 0.64
C GLY A 175 -4.10 3.96 0.27
N VAL A 176 -4.62 3.11 1.16
CA VAL A 176 -5.74 2.22 0.84
C VAL A 176 -7.12 2.89 0.86
N PHE A 177 -7.83 2.76 -0.26
CA PHE A 177 -9.22 3.17 -0.46
C PHE A 177 -10.28 2.29 0.23
N TYR A 178 -9.88 1.14 0.80
CA TYR A 178 -10.80 0.08 1.26
C TYR A 178 -10.94 -0.05 2.78
N LEU A 179 -10.97 1.06 3.52
CA LEU A 179 -11.15 1.01 4.99
C LEU A 179 -12.61 0.72 5.44
N LEU A 180 -13.52 0.41 4.51
CA LEU A 180 -14.96 0.26 4.78
C LEU A 180 -15.53 -1.07 4.26
N ASN A 181 -15.06 -2.19 4.81
CA ASN A 181 -15.75 -3.48 4.72
C ASN A 181 -15.50 -4.32 6.00
N LEU A 182 -15.90 -3.78 7.14
CA LEU A 182 -15.97 -4.51 8.40
C LEU A 182 -17.36 -4.30 9.03
N PHE A 183 -18.32 -5.08 8.55
CA PHE A 183 -19.50 -5.52 9.29
C PHE A 183 -19.76 -7.00 8.95
#